data_AF-A0A220T0Y7-F1
#
_entry.id   AF-A0A220T0Y7-F1
#
_cell.length_a   1.000
_cell.length_b   1.000
_cell.length_c   1.000
_cell.angle_alpha   90.00
_cell.angle_beta   90.00
_cell.angle_gamma   90.00
#
_symmetry.space_group_name_H-M   'P 1'
#
loop_
_entity.id
_entity.type
_entity.pdbx_description
1 polymer ?
#
loop_
_entity_poly.entity_id
_entity_poly.type
_entity_poly.pdbx_seq_one_letter_code
_entity_poly.pdbx_strand_id
1 'polypeptide(L)'
;WARTIKVASEPSQRRFIETFDDYCQSVVQQAADRSQNHLRDVESYLENRRENIGAKPSFALLELDMNLPDEVIEHPTIVNLTTWAIDMIILGN
;
A
#
# COMPACT_ATOMS: atom_id res chain seq x y z
N TRP A 1 1.01 -12.21 10.49
CA TRP A 1 0.59 -11.43 11.68
C TRP A 1 1.17 -11.94 13.00
N ALA A 2 0.74 -13.10 13.52
CA ALA A 2 1.18 -13.59 14.86
C ALA A 2 2.71 -13.74 15.05
N ARG A 3 3.48 -13.89 13.97
CA ARG A 3 4.95 -13.84 14.00
C ARG A 3 5.48 -12.40 13.93
N THR A 4 4.95 -11.60 13.01
CA THR A 4 5.33 -10.20 12.76
C THR A 4 5.17 -9.34 14.01
N ILE A 5 4.08 -9.47 14.74
CA ILE A 5 3.78 -8.64 15.93
C ILE A 5 4.81 -8.79 17.06
N LYS A 6 5.60 -9.88 17.04
CA LYS A 6 6.65 -10.12 18.04
C LYS A 6 7.91 -9.31 17.80
N VAL A 7 8.09 -8.78 16.59
CA VAL A 7 9.32 -8.10 16.15
C VAL A 7 9.05 -6.72 15.57
N ALA A 8 7.84 -6.46 15.05
CA ALA A 8 7.50 -5.16 14.51
C ALA A 8 7.29 -4.13 15.63
N SER A 9 7.87 -2.96 15.45
CA SER A 9 7.61 -1.77 16.26
C SER A 9 6.14 -1.35 16.19
N GLU A 10 5.64 -0.66 17.21
CA GLU A 10 4.27 -0.17 17.26
C GLU A 10 3.88 0.70 16.05
N PRO A 11 4.73 1.63 15.56
CA PRO A 11 4.43 2.40 14.34
C PRO A 11 4.31 1.51 13.09
N SER A 12 5.19 0.53 12.91
CA SER A 12 5.13 -0.41 11.77
C SER A 12 3.86 -1.27 11.83
N GLN A 13 3.46 -1.74 13.02
CA GLN A 13 2.22 -2.47 13.20
C GLN A 13 0.99 -1.64 12.81
N ARG A 14 0.93 -0.38 13.29
CA ARG A 14 -0.15 0.55 12.97
C ARG A 14 -0.23 0.81 11.47
N ARG A 15 0.88 1.20 10.85
CA ARG A 15 0.94 1.47 9.40
C ARG A 15 0.60 0.23 8.55
N PHE A 16 1.01 -0.97 8.99
CA PHE A 16 0.61 -2.20 8.31
C PHE A 16 -0.91 -2.40 8.36
N ILE A 17 -1.52 -2.24 9.54
CA ILE A 17 -2.98 -2.42 9.69
C ILE A 17 -3.73 -1.40 8.81
N GLU A 18 -3.35 -0.13 8.88
CA GLU A 18 -3.96 0.95 8.09
C GLU A 18 -3.87 0.66 6.59
N THR A 19 -2.65 0.42 6.07
CA THR A 19 -2.44 0.17 4.64
C THR A 19 -3.04 -1.15 4.16
N PHE A 20 -3.18 -2.16 5.04
CA PHE A 20 -3.82 -3.42 4.70
C PHE A 20 -5.34 -3.28 4.63
N ASP A 21 -5.95 -2.44 5.48
CA ASP A 21 -7.37 -2.12 5.39
C ASP A 21 -7.69 -1.38 4.08
N ASP A 22 -6.92 -0.34 3.75
CA ASP A 22 -7.04 0.39 2.47
C ASP A 22 -6.91 -0.56 1.27
N TYR A 23 -5.92 -1.46 1.30
CA TYR A 23 -5.76 -2.49 0.29
C TYR A 23 -7.01 -3.39 0.19
N CYS A 24 -7.53 -3.89 1.31
CA CYS A 24 -8.73 -4.73 1.33
C CYS A 24 -9.96 -4.00 0.75
N GLN A 25 -10.16 -2.73 1.11
CA GLN A 25 -11.23 -1.92 0.54
C GLN A 25 -11.05 -1.71 -0.98
N SER A 26 -9.83 -1.45 -1.43
CA SER A 26 -9.54 -1.24 -2.86
C SER A 26 -9.76 -2.50 -3.71
N VAL A 27 -9.44 -3.70 -3.21
CA VAL A 27 -9.72 -4.96 -3.93
C VAL A 27 -11.21 -5.31 -3.94
N VAL A 28 -11.98 -4.87 -2.93
CA VAL A 28 -13.45 -4.93 -2.97
C VAL A 28 -13.98 -4.05 -4.09
N GLN A 29 -13.49 -2.81 -4.23
CA GLN A 29 -13.85 -1.95 -5.35
C GLN A 29 -13.46 -2.56 -6.70
N GLN A 30 -12.27 -3.16 -6.81
CA GLN A 30 -11.86 -3.88 -8.02
C GLN A 30 -12.81 -5.04 -8.35
N ALA A 31 -13.35 -5.75 -7.35
CA ALA A 31 -14.35 -6.78 -7.56
C ALA A 31 -15.70 -6.20 -8.02
N ALA A 32 -16.12 -5.06 -7.47
CA ALA A 32 -17.31 -4.35 -7.90
C ALA A 32 -17.20 -3.92 -9.38
N ASP A 33 -16.10 -3.27 -9.76
CA ASP A 33 -15.84 -2.84 -11.14
C ASP A 33 -15.95 -4.03 -12.11
N ARG A 34 -15.34 -5.17 -11.75
CA ARG A 34 -15.41 -6.42 -12.53
C ARG A 34 -16.84 -6.96 -12.64
N SER A 35 -17.63 -6.91 -11.57
CA SER A 35 -19.02 -7.38 -11.59
C SER A 35 -19.93 -6.55 -12.48
N GLN A 36 -19.58 -5.27 -12.69
CA GLN A 36 -20.33 -4.32 -13.51
C GLN A 36 -19.75 -4.18 -14.93
N ASN A 37 -18.69 -4.92 -15.26
CA ASN A 37 -17.90 -4.72 -16.49
C ASN A 37 -17.45 -3.25 -16.67
N HIS A 38 -17.22 -2.55 -15.56
CA HIS A 38 -16.74 -1.18 -15.60
C HIS A 38 -15.27 -1.15 -15.96
N LEU A 39 -14.94 -0.49 -17.07
CA LEU A 39 -13.57 -0.23 -17.49
C LEU A 39 -13.19 1.20 -17.13
N ARG A 40 -12.13 1.32 -16.34
CA ARG A 40 -11.51 2.60 -15.99
C ARG A 40 -10.68 3.12 -17.15
N ASP A 41 -10.55 4.44 -17.23
CA ASP A 41 -9.51 5.05 -18.05
C ASP A 41 -8.12 4.84 -17.42
N VAL A 42 -7.07 5.22 -18.14
CA VAL A 42 -5.68 4.98 -17.72
C VAL A 42 -5.37 5.66 -16.38
N GLU A 43 -5.84 6.89 -16.18
CA GLU A 43 -5.55 7.67 -14.99
C GLU A 43 -6.24 7.06 -13.76
N SER A 44 -7.55 6.86 -13.83
CA SER A 44 -8.33 6.26 -12.74
C SER A 44 -7.98 4.79 -12.48
N TYR A 45 -7.47 4.07 -13.50
CA TYR A 45 -6.89 2.74 -13.31
C TYR A 45 -5.61 2.83 -12.48
N LEU A 46 -4.66 3.72 -12.82
CA LEU A 46 -3.41 3.85 -12.08
C LEU A 46 -3.64 4.29 -10.64
N GLU A 47 -4.56 5.24 -10.41
CA GLU A 47 -4.98 5.65 -9.07
C GLU A 47 -5.49 4.45 -8.25
N ASN A 48 -6.43 3.68 -8.78
CA ASN A 48 -6.96 2.50 -8.10
C ASN A 48 -5.88 1.39 -7.94
N ARG A 49 -5.06 1.19 -8.97
CA ARG A 49 -4.03 0.14 -9.01
C ARG A 49 -2.95 0.37 -7.95
N ARG A 50 -2.57 1.62 -7.65
CA ARG A 50 -1.62 1.95 -6.58
C ARG A 50 -2.11 1.49 -5.20
N GLU A 51 -3.42 1.48 -4.98
CA GLU A 51 -4.02 0.99 -3.75
C GLU A 51 -4.12 -0.54 -3.74
N ASN A 52 -4.51 -1.14 -4.86
CA ASN A 52 -4.86 -2.57 -4.93
C ASN A 52 -3.73 -3.51 -5.39
N ILE A 53 -2.53 -3.00 -5.67
CA ILE A 53 -1.34 -3.80 -6.00
C ILE A 53 -0.70 -4.46 -4.77
N GLY A 54 -1.09 -4.04 -3.56
CA GLY A 54 -0.57 -4.61 -2.31
C GLY A 54 0.86 -4.15 -1.96
N ALA A 55 1.36 -3.12 -2.64
CA ALA A 55 2.69 -2.59 -2.40
C ALA A 55 2.79 -1.83 -1.06
N LYS A 56 1.82 -0.96 -0.75
CA LYS A 56 1.79 -0.19 0.52
C LYS A 56 1.87 -1.08 1.78
N PRO A 57 1.02 -2.12 1.96
CA PRO A 57 1.17 -3.02 3.11
C PRO A 57 2.48 -3.81 3.10
N SER A 58 3.04 -4.09 1.92
CA SER A 58 4.36 -4.73 1.82
C SER A 58 5.49 -3.80 2.28
N PHE A 59 5.40 -2.50 2.00
CA PHE A 59 6.38 -1.51 2.46
C PHE A 59 6.29 -1.26 3.97
N ALA A 60 5.09 -1.23 4.55
CA ALA A 60 4.93 -1.14 5.99
C ALA A 60 5.62 -2.31 6.73
N LEU A 61 5.66 -3.50 6.11
CA LEU A 61 6.41 -4.65 6.60
C LEU A 61 7.93 -4.53 6.45
N LEU A 62 8.47 -3.60 5.66
CA LEU A 62 9.92 -3.38 5.58
C LEU A 62 10.46 -2.63 6.79
N GLU A 63 9.59 -1.88 7.47
CA GLU A 63 9.98 -1.09 8.63
C GLU A 63 10.30 -1.96 9.85
N LEU A 64 9.57 -3.05 10.07
CA LEU A 64 9.73 -3.99 11.18
C LEU A 64 10.12 -3.30 12.50
N ASP A 65 11.33 -3.54 12.99
CA ASP A 65 11.88 -3.08 14.27
C ASP A 65 12.54 -1.70 14.20
N MET A 66 12.56 -1.04 13.04
CA MET A 66 13.24 0.26 12.84
C MET A 66 12.63 1.40 13.68
N ASN A 67 11.38 1.25 14.13
CA ASN A 67 10.68 2.24 14.97
C ASN A 67 10.72 3.65 14.36
N LEU A 68 10.44 3.74 13.05
CA LEU A 68 10.53 4.99 12.31
C LEU A 68 9.44 5.99 12.77
N PRO A 69 9.83 7.25 13.07
CA PRO A 69 8.89 8.34 13.28
C PRO A 69 8.02 8.60 12.04
N ASP A 70 6.81 9.12 12.24
CA ASP A 70 5.88 9.40 11.14
C ASP A 70 6.45 10.45 10.18
N GLU A 71 7.19 11.46 10.68
CA GLU A 71 7.78 12.51 9.84
C GLU A 71 8.80 11.99 8.80
N VAL A 72 9.39 10.81 9.04
CA VAL A 72 10.29 10.17 8.07
C VAL A 72 9.48 9.61 6.90
N ILE A 73 8.38 8.90 7.20
CA ILE A 73 7.52 8.28 6.19
C ILE A 73 6.74 9.33 5.41
N GLU A 74 6.30 10.38 6.10
CA GLU A 74 5.55 11.51 5.53
C GLU A 74 6.44 12.49 4.77
N HIS A 75 7.77 12.38 4.88
CA HIS A 75 8.68 13.26 4.16
C HIS A 75 8.39 13.22 2.65
N PRO A 76 8.23 14.38 1.97
CA PRO A 76 7.78 14.41 0.57
C PRO A 76 8.62 13.55 -0.39
N THR A 77 9.93 13.47 -0.14
CA THR A 77 10.82 12.59 -0.92
C THR A 77 10.49 11.12 -0.75
N ILE A 78 10.19 10.66 0.47
CA ILE A 78 9.83 9.26 0.73
C ILE A 78 8.47 8.92 0.12
N VAL A 79 7.50 9.83 0.22
CA VAL A 79 6.19 9.69 -0.43
C VAL A 79 6.32 9.57 -1.95
N ASN A 80 7.13 10.44 -2.58
CA ASN A 80 7.36 10.40 -4.02
C ASN A 80 8.09 9.12 -4.44
N LEU A 81 9.16 8.73 -3.75
CA LEU A 81 9.89 7.49 -4.02
C LEU A 81 8.99 6.26 -3.86
N THR A 82 8.15 6.25 -2.83
CA THR A 82 7.15 5.19 -2.60
C THR A 82 6.22 5.09 -3.80
N THR A 83 5.66 6.22 -4.24
CA THR A 83 4.75 6.26 -5.39
C THR A 83 5.42 5.76 -6.67
N TRP A 84 6.64 6.20 -6.96
CA TRP A 84 7.37 5.75 -8.15
C TRP A 84 7.74 4.26 -8.09
N ALA A 85 8.10 3.75 -6.91
CA ALA A 85 8.34 2.32 -6.72
C ALA A 85 7.07 1.50 -6.99
N ILE A 86 5.91 1.98 -6.51
CA ILE A 86 4.62 1.36 -6.80
C ILE A 86 4.35 1.34 -8.31
N ASP A 87 4.54 2.48 -8.99
CA ASP A 87 4.32 2.57 -10.45
C ASP A 87 5.23 1.61 -11.22
N MET A 88 6.50 1.48 -10.84
CA MET A 88 7.41 0.50 -11.43
C MET A 88 6.95 -0.94 -11.20
N ILE A 89 6.45 -1.27 -9.99
CA ILE A 89 5.91 -2.61 -9.69
C ILE A 89 4.66 -2.89 -10.54
N ILE A 90 3.77 -1.90 -10.70
CA ILE A 90 2.57 -2.02 -11.53
C ILE A 90 2.93 -2.33 -12.98
N LEU A 91 3.88 -1.58 -13.55
CA LEU A 91 4.28 -1.73 -14.94
C LEU A 91 5.07 -3.01 -15.21
N GLY A 92 5.75 -3.55 -14.18
CA GLY A 92 6.54 -4.78 -14.28
C GLY A 92 5.79 -6.07 -13.93
N ASN A 93 4.55 -6.00 -13.45
CA ASN A 93 3.72 -7.15 -13.08
C ASN A 93 3.01 -7.78 -14.28
#